data_AF-A0A959EVB4-F1
#
_entry.id   AF-A0A959EVB4-F1
#
_cell.length_a   1.000
_cell.length_b   1.000
_cell.length_c   1.000
_cell.angle_alpha   90.00
_cell.angle_beta   90.00
_cell.angle_gamma   90.00
#
_symmetry.space_group_name_H-M   'P 1'
#
loop_
_entity.id
_entity.type
_entity.pdbx_description
1 polymer ?
#
loop_
_entity_poly.entity_id
_entity_poly.type
_entity_poly.pdbx_seq_one_letter_code
_entity_poly.pdbx_strand_id
1 'polypeptide(L)' 'AASKSLKNPTGQDIDELVDKIIGGKISQGQLEGSEMTFEELEKCKTVFRQRLRSINHVRVEYPAEQD' A
#
# COMPACT_ATOMS: atom_id res chain seq x y z
N ALA A 1 9.25 5.18 -10.97
CA ALA A 1 10.63 5.43 -10.47
C ALA A 1 10.78 5.36 -8.93
N ALA A 2 9.70 5.36 -8.12
CA ALA A 2 9.82 5.31 -6.65
C ALA A 2 10.26 3.94 -6.07
N SER A 3 9.84 2.82 -6.67
CA SER A 3 10.14 1.47 -6.16
C SER A 3 11.61 1.06 -6.26
N LYS A 4 12.43 1.76 -7.06
CA LYS A 4 13.86 1.45 -7.23
C LYS A 4 14.78 2.01 -6.13
N SER A 5 14.26 2.79 -5.17
CA SER A 5 15.07 3.47 -4.15
C SER A 5 15.10 2.76 -2.80
N LEU A 6 14.24 1.77 -2.58
CA LEU A 6 14.19 1.01 -1.35
C LEU A 6 15.29 -0.06 -1.38
N LYS A 7 16.45 0.24 -0.80
CA LYS A 7 17.49 -0.77 -0.53
C LYS A 7 17.06 -1.56 0.71
N ASN A 8 16.60 -2.79 0.52
CA ASN A 8 16.13 -3.69 1.58
C ASN A 8 14.97 -3.10 2.43
N PRO A 9 13.80 -2.83 1.83
CA PRO A 9 12.67 -2.31 2.59
C PRO A 9 12.17 -3.31 3.63
N THR A 10 11.72 -2.79 4.77
CA THR A 10 10.94 -3.51 5.77
C THR A 10 9.46 -3.53 5.39
N GLY A 11 8.65 -4.32 6.10
CA GLY A 11 7.19 -4.33 5.94
C GLY A 11 6.59 -2.95 6.19
N GLN A 12 7.12 -2.22 7.17
CA GLN A 12 6.71 -0.87 7.51
C GLN A 12 7.09 0.14 6.42
N ASP A 13 8.28 0.03 5.81
CA ASP A 13 8.68 0.93 4.71
C ASP A 13 7.74 0.81 3.51
N ILE A 14 7.28 -0.41 3.20
CA ILE A 14 6.28 -0.65 2.16
C ILE A 14 4.95 -0.02 2.55
N ASP A 15 4.59 -0.12 3.83
CA ASP A 15 3.33 0.41 4.31
C ASP A 15 3.26 1.93 4.21
N GLU A 16 4.29 2.60 4.73
CA GLU A 16 4.43 4.05 4.66
C GLU A 16 4.49 4.53 3.20
N LEU A 17 5.15 3.77 2.32
CA LEU A 17 5.19 4.09 0.90
C LEU A 17 3.79 4.06 0.27
N VAL A 18 2.99 3.02 0.54
CA VAL A 18 1.64 2.90 0.00
C VAL A 18 0.76 4.03 0.53
N ASP A 19 0.82 4.33 1.84
CA ASP A 19 0.04 5.41 2.43
C ASP A 19 0.43 6.78 1.88
N LYS A 20 1.73 7.03 1.71
CA LYS A 20 2.22 8.28 1.12
C LYS A 20 1.74 8.46 -0.32
N ILE A 21 1.77 7.39 -1.13
CA ILE A 21 1.30 7.45 -2.52
C ILE A 21 -0.20 7.73 -2.55
N ILE A 22 -1.01 6.95 -1.82
CA ILE A 22 -2.47 7.11 -1.82
C ILE A 22 -2.89 8.45 -1.21
N GLY A 23 -2.26 8.86 -0.11
CA GLY A 23 -2.47 10.18 0.50
C GLY A 23 -2.16 11.31 -0.48
N GLY A 24 -1.06 11.18 -1.25
CA GLY A 24 -0.74 12.13 -2.32
C GLY A 24 -1.79 12.18 -3.43
N LYS A 25 -2.39 11.05 -3.81
CA LYS A 25 -3.49 10.98 -4.79
C LYS A 25 -4.74 11.71 -4.28
N ILE A 26 -5.09 11.50 -3.02
CA ILE A 26 -6.22 12.18 -2.36
C ILE A 26 -5.97 13.68 -2.29
N SER A 27 -4.80 14.11 -1.80
CA SER A 27 -4.49 15.54 -1.63
C SER A 27 -4.43 16.31 -2.96
N GLN A 28 -4.17 15.60 -4.06
CA GLN A 28 -4.16 16.16 -5.42
C GLN A 28 -5.54 16.14 -6.08
N GLY A 29 -6.59 15.72 -5.37
CA GLY A 29 -7.95 15.63 -5.89
C GLY A 29 -8.15 14.53 -6.94
N GLN A 30 -7.18 13.62 -7.13
CA GLN A 30 -7.22 12.63 -8.22
C GLN A 30 -8.31 11.57 -8.04
N LEU A 31 -8.96 11.52 -6.88
CA LEU A 31 -10.06 10.60 -6.55
C LEU A 31 -11.41 11.31 -6.36
N GLU A 32 -11.50 12.64 -6.53
CA GLU A 32 -12.72 13.42 -6.22
C GLU A 32 -13.94 13.04 -7.06
N GLY A 33 -13.75 12.49 -8.27
CA GLY A 33 -14.82 12.00 -9.13
C GLY A 33 -15.10 10.50 -8.99
N SER A 34 -14.51 9.82 -8.00
CA SER A 34 -14.67 8.38 -7.81
C SER A 34 -15.83 8.07 -6.87
N GLU A 35 -16.64 7.06 -7.22
CA GLU A 35 -17.67 6.50 -6.33
C GLU A 35 -17.10 5.49 -5.31
N MET A 36 -15.78 5.37 -5.25
CA MET A 36 -15.09 4.41 -4.37
C MET A 36 -15.27 4.80 -2.90
N THR A 37 -15.69 3.81 -2.11
CA THR A 37 -15.80 3.93 -0.66
C THR A 37 -14.44 3.88 0.02
N PHE A 38 -14.37 4.36 1.27
CA PHE A 38 -13.16 4.23 2.09
C PHE A 38 -12.76 2.76 2.33
N GLU A 39 -13.74 1.86 2.47
CA GLU A 39 -13.47 0.43 2.66
C GLU A 39 -12.78 -0.18 1.42
N GLU A 40 -13.27 0.13 0.22
CA GLU A 40 -12.65 -0.31 -1.03
C GLU A 40 -11.25 0.26 -1.19
N LEU A 41 -11.03 1.52 -0.80
CA LEU A 41 -9.72 2.12 -0.82
C LEU A 41 -8.74 1.40 0.13
N GLU A 42 -9.17 1.00 1.32
CA GLU A 42 -8.36 0.20 2.24
C GLU A 42 -8.06 -1.21 1.72
N LYS A 43 -9.03 -1.84 1.04
CA LYS A 43 -8.79 -3.10 0.32
C LYS A 43 -7.73 -2.92 -0.77
N CYS A 44 -7.82 -1.85 -1.57
CA CYS A 44 -6.80 -1.52 -2.57
C CYS A 44 -5.41 -1.34 -1.95
N LYS A 45 -5.30 -0.56 -0.87
CA LYS A 45 -4.03 -0.39 -0.13
C LYS A 45 -3.46 -1.73 0.31
N THR A 46 -4.30 -2.62 0.85
CA THR A 46 -3.89 -3.96 1.30
C THR A 46 -3.30 -4.78 0.14
N VAL A 47 -3.97 -4.81 -1.01
CA VAL A 47 -3.47 -5.50 -2.22
C VAL A 47 -2.14 -4.90 -2.70
N PHE A 48 -2.01 -3.57 -2.70
CA PHE A 48 -0.76 -2.91 -3.08
C PHE A 48 0.39 -3.23 -2.12
N ARG A 49 0.15 -3.20 -0.80
CA ARG A 49 1.14 -3.58 0.21
C ARG A 49 1.62 -5.01 -0.04
N GLN A 50 0.70 -5.97 -0.14
CA GLN A 50 1.03 -7.38 -0.40
C GLN A 50 1.86 -7.56 -1.68
N ARG A 51 1.45 -6.90 -2.78
CA ARG A 51 2.16 -6.99 -4.06
C ARG A 51 3.57 -6.42 -3.96
N LEU A 52 3.74 -5.28 -3.30
CA LEU A 52 5.04 -4.63 -3.12
C LEU A 52 5.94 -5.43 -2.17
N ARG A 53 5.41 -5.98 -1.08
CA ARG A 53 6.15 -6.88 -0.18
C ARG A 53 6.67 -8.10 -0.93
N SER A 54 5.83 -8.71 -1.78
CA SER A 54 6.21 -9.86 -2.63
C SER A 54 7.34 -9.50 -3.62
N ILE A 55 7.23 -8.38 -4.33
CA ILE A 55 8.25 -7.92 -5.29
C ILE A 55 9.59 -7.64 -4.60
N ASN A 56 9.55 -7.12 -3.37
CA ASN A 56 10.76 -6.75 -2.62
C ASN A 56 11.22 -7.86 -1.67
N HIS A 57 10.66 -9.07 -1.76
CA HIS A 57 10.99 -10.21 -0.90
C HIS A 57 10.90 -9.91 0.62
N VAL A 58 10.01 -9.00 1.00
CA VAL A 58 9.75 -8.66 2.39
C VAL A 58 8.88 -9.75 2.99
N ARG A 59 9.42 -10.51 3.94
CA ARG A 59 8.62 -11.47 4.70
C ARG A 59 7.64 -10.72 5.57
N VAL A 60 6.37 -11.09 5.45
CA VAL A 60 5.31 -10.60 6.31
C VAL A 60 4.79 -11.84 7.02
N GLU A 61 4.90 -11.88 8.35
CA GLU A 61 4.12 -12.84 9.13
C GLU A 61 2.66 -12.45 8.91
N TYR A 62 1.93 -13.32 8.22
CA TYR A 62 0.49 -13.14 8.11
C TYR A 62 -0.08 -13.19 9.53
N PRO A 63 -0.90 -12.20 9.94
CA PRO A 63 -1.72 -12.39 11.13
C PRO A 63 -2.56 -13.64 10.86
N ALA A 64 -2.42 -14.66 11.73
CA ALA A 64 -3.25 -15.85 11.65
C ALA A 64 -4.70 -15.39 11.53
N GLU A 65 -5.38 -15.87 10.49
CA GLU A 65 -6.77 -15.55 10.19
C GLU A 65 -7.59 -15.62 11.48
N GLN A 66 -8.25 -14.51 11.84
CA GLN A 66 -9.30 -14.56 12.85
C GLN A 66 -10.50 -15.24 12.18
N ASP A 67 -10.60 -16.55 12.38
CA ASP A 67 -11.82 -17.34 12.17
C ASP A 67 -12.98 -16.82 13.06
#